data_AF-K1TZX3-F1
#
_entry.id   AF-K1TZX3-F1
#
_cell.length_a   1.000
_cell.length_b   1.000
_cell.length_c   1.000
_cell.angle_alpha   90.00
_cell.angle_beta   90.00
_cell.angle_gamma   90.00
#
_symmetry.space_group_name_H-M   'P 1'
#
loop_
_entity.id
_entity.type
_entity.pdbx_description
1 polymer ?
#
loop_
_entity_poly.entity_id
_entity_poly.type
_entity_poly.pdbx_seq_one_letter_code
_entity_poly.pdbx_strand_id
1 'polypeptide(L)' 'MKYPDYPVALGVIRAVEDDAVYDRAVERQVEEVKAASKIHSVDDLLRSGATWEVE' A
#
# COMPACT_ATOMS: atom_id res chain seq x y z
N MET A 1 -24.03 36.99 15.86
CA MET A 1 -23.91 35.80 14.99
C MET A 1 -25.18 34.97 15.20
N LYS A 2 -25.99 34.77 14.15
CA LYS A 2 -27.26 34.02 14.27
C LYS A 2 -26.97 32.54 14.10
N TYR A 3 -27.51 31.70 14.98
CA TYR A 3 -27.36 30.24 14.88
C TYR A 3 -28.16 29.68 13.69
N PRO A 4 -27.77 28.55 13.08
CA PRO A 4 -28.53 27.92 12.01
C PRO A 4 -29.91 27.42 12.49
N ASP A 5 -30.87 27.30 11.58
CA ASP A 5 -32.25 26.85 11.87
C ASP A 5 -32.32 25.35 12.26
N TYR A 6 -31.25 24.58 12.02
CA TYR A 6 -31.15 23.16 12.32
C TYR A 6 -30.00 22.88 13.30
N PRO A 7 -30.11 21.83 14.13
CA PRO A 7 -29.08 21.48 15.10
C PRO A 7 -27.74 21.18 14.42
N VAL A 8 -26.67 21.76 14.96
CA VAL A 8 -25.29 21.58 14.49
C VAL A 8 -24.61 20.53 15.36
N ALA A 9 -24.05 19.50 14.74
CA ALA A 9 -23.22 18.53 15.45
C ALA A 9 -21.91 19.20 15.89
N LEU A 10 -21.64 19.17 17.20
CA LEU A 10 -20.42 19.71 17.80
C LEU A 10 -19.61 18.55 18.41
N GLY A 11 -18.31 18.52 18.14
CA GLY A 11 -17.40 17.47 18.60
C GLY A 11 -16.99 16.49 17.50
N VAL A 12 -16.40 15.36 17.89
CA VAL A 12 -15.98 14.30 16.95
C VAL A 12 -17.23 13.55 16.48
N ILE A 13 -17.59 13.75 15.22
CA ILE A 13 -18.78 13.12 14.62
C ILE A 13 -18.52 11.68 14.16
N ARG A 14 -17.25 11.33 13.91
CA ARG A 14 -16.81 9.98 13.54
C ARG A 14 -15.32 9.82 13.85
N ALA A 15 -15.00 8.81 14.64
CA ALA A 15 -13.63 8.30 14.81
C ALA A 15 -13.66 6.84 14.35
N VAL A 16 -12.79 6.49 13.40
CA VAL A 16 -12.65 5.11 12.94
C VAL A 16 -11.28 4.64 13.39
N GLU A 17 -11.28 3.63 14.25
CA GLU A 17 -10.08 2.86 14.58
C GLU A 17 -9.88 1.85 13.45
N ASP A 18 -9.16 2.27 12.41
CA ASP A 18 -8.73 1.39 11.33
C ASP A 18 -7.21 1.51 11.18
N ASP A 19 -6.54 0.38 11.27
CA ASP A 19 -5.09 0.27 11.12
C ASP A 19 -4.68 0.13 9.64
N ALA A 20 -5.62 -0.22 8.75
CA ALA A 20 -5.44 -0.39 7.31
C ALA A 20 -5.49 0.95 6.58
N VAL A 21 -4.57 1.85 6.94
CA VAL A 21 -4.29 3.06 6.17
C VAL A 21 -3.58 2.66 4.87
N TYR A 22 -3.88 3.37 3.78
CA TYR A 22 -3.36 3.09 2.43
C TYR A 22 -1.87 2.75 2.42
N ASP A 23 -1.02 3.58 3.00
CA ASP A 23 0.43 3.38 3.00
C ASP A 23 0.83 2.04 3.65
N ARG A 24 0.26 1.73 4.82
CA ARG A 24 0.53 0.47 5.52
C ARG A 24 0.04 -0.75 4.75
N ALA A 25 -1.11 -0.62 4.09
CA ALA A 25 -1.67 -1.70 3.29
C ALA A 25 -0.79 -1.98 2.05
N VAL A 26 -0.31 -0.94 1.37
CA VAL A 26 0.59 -1.06 0.22
C VAL A 26 1.94 -1.64 0.63
N GLU A 27 2.53 -1.16 1.73
CA GLU A 27 3.79 -1.70 2.26
C GLU A 27 3.67 -3.20 2.55
N ARG A 28 2.62 -3.62 3.26
CA ARG A 28 2.39 -5.04 3.55
C ARG A 28 2.27 -5.89 2.28
N GLN A 29 1.50 -5.41 1.29
CA GLN A 29 1.34 -6.13 0.02
C GLN A 29 2.68 -6.28 -0.71
N VAL A 30 3.50 -5.23 -0.74
CA VAL A 30 4.81 -5.28 -1.38
C VAL A 30 5.71 -6.30 -0.70
N GLU A 31 5.73 -6.35 0.63
CA GLU A 31 6.55 -7.31 1.38
C GLU A 31 6.08 -8.76 1.18
N GLU A 32 4.78 -9.01 1.16
CA GLU A 32 4.22 -10.34 0.86
C GLU A 32 4.63 -10.82 -0.54
N VAL A 33 4.53 -9.95 -1.56
CA VAL A 33 4.91 -10.29 -2.94
C VAL A 33 6.42 -10.49 -3.06
N LYS A 34 7.24 -9.65 -2.42
CA LYS A 34 8.69 -9.82 -2.39
C LYS A 34 9.10 -11.15 -1.77
N ALA A 35 8.46 -11.56 -0.68
CA ALA A 35 8.74 -12.82 -0.01
C ALA A 35 8.36 -14.05 -0.86
N ALA A 36 7.30 -13.95 -1.67
CA ALA A 36 6.86 -15.01 -2.57
C ALA A 36 7.57 -15.00 -3.94
N SER A 37 8.26 -13.91 -4.30
CA SER A 37 8.90 -13.75 -5.61
C SER A 37 10.08 -14.72 -5.77
N LYS A 38 10.24 -15.26 -6.97
CA LYS A 38 11.42 -16.05 -7.36
C LYS A 38 12.56 -15.20 -7.92
N ILE A 39 12.27 -13.93 -8.19
CA ILE A 39 13.16 -12.95 -8.83
C ILE A 39 13.38 -11.85 -7.81
N HIS A 40 14.62 -11.69 -7.35
CA HIS A 40 14.99 -10.74 -6.28
C HIS A 40 15.85 -9.59 -6.78
N SER A 41 16.39 -9.69 -8.00
CA SER A 41 17.18 -8.65 -8.64
C SER A 41 16.78 -8.45 -10.10
N VAL A 42 17.22 -7.33 -10.68
CA VAL A 42 17.07 -7.06 -12.12
C VAL A 42 17.85 -8.09 -12.92
N ASP A 43 19.00 -8.54 -12.44
CA ASP A 43 19.78 -9.58 -13.10
C ASP A 43 19.04 -10.92 -13.12
N ASP A 44 18.39 -11.30 -12.02
CA ASP A 44 17.55 -12.50 -11.95
C ASP A 44 16.42 -12.40 -12.98
N LEU A 45 15.83 -11.21 -13.15
CA LEU A 45 14.78 -10.97 -14.14
C LEU A 45 15.32 -11.17 -15.55
N LEU A 46 16.44 -10.53 -15.87
CA LEU A 46 17.05 -10.59 -17.19
C LEU A 46 17.54 -12.00 -17.55
N ARG A 47 17.96 -12.79 -16.56
CA ARG A 47 18.44 -14.18 -16.71
C ARG A 47 17.36 -15.24 -16.51
N SER A 48 16.13 -14.86 -16.18
CA SER A 48 15.02 -15.81 -15.96
C SER A 48 14.53 -16.52 -17.23
N GLY A 49 14.91 -16.01 -18.40
CA GLY A 49 14.58 -16.58 -19.71
C GLY A 49 15.70 -17.45 -20.31
N ALA A 50 15.56 -17.76 -21.60
CA ALA A 50 16.63 -18.42 -22.36
C ALA A 50 17.72 -17.39 -22.73
N THR A 51 18.70 -17.22 -21.85
CA THR A 51 19.84 -16.32 -22.07
C THR A 51 21.12 -17.08 -22.42
N TRP A 52 22.00 -16.47 -23.21
CA TRP A 52 23.34 -16.98 -23.47
C TRP A 52 24.38 -15.88 -23.22
N GLU A 53 25.57 -16.28 -22.77
CA GLU A 53 26.71 -15.38 -22.62
C GLU A 53 27.62 -15.51 -23.85
N VAL A 54 28.20 -14.39 -24.29
CA VAL A 54 29.14 -14.33 -25.42
C VAL A 54 30.49 -13.88 -24.88
N GLU A 55 31.53 -14.69 -25.10
CA GLU A 55 32.95 -14.34 -24.86
C GLU A 55 33.62 -13.75 -26.10
#